data_AF-A0A378TEZ4-F1
#
_entry.id   AF-A0A378TEZ4-F1
#
_cell.length_a   1.000
_cell.length_b   1.000
_cell.length_c   1.000
_cell.angle_alpha   90.00
_cell.angle_beta   90.00
_cell.angle_gamma   90.00
#
_symmetry.space_group_name_H-M   'P 1'
#
loop_
_entity.id
_entity.type
_entity.pdbx_description
1 polymer ?
#
loop_
_entity_poly.entity_id
_entity_poly.type
_entity_poly.pdbx_seq_one_letter_code
_entity_poly.pdbx_strand_id
1 'polypeptide(L)'
;MYLLLERNLTRMLLGLLLLSNAINLLILTAGGPSGNPPVRGRTSGNNTTTADPLAQGMILTAIVITMGIAAFVLALAYRSYRLTTVEEVANDPEDTKVSQEAKAAQADEEALEGTVAEHPDTDEPDELDALPGHQGSR
;
A
#
# COMPACT_ATOMS: atom_id res chain seq x y z
N MET A 1 -3.24 12.25 -19.02
CA MET A 1 -3.48 12.90 -17.71
C MET A 1 -4.03 11.95 -16.64
N TYR A 2 -4.84 10.94 -16.95
CA TYR A 2 -5.39 10.03 -15.93
C TYR A 2 -4.35 9.37 -15.02
N LEU A 3 -3.24 8.86 -15.57
CA LEU A 3 -2.17 8.21 -14.80
C LEU A 3 -1.44 9.16 -13.83
N LEU A 4 -1.43 10.47 -14.09
CA LEU A 4 -0.77 11.45 -13.23
C LEU A 4 -1.56 11.75 -11.95
N LEU A 5 -2.87 11.46 -11.93
CA LEU A 5 -3.73 11.66 -10.75
C LEU A 5 -3.76 10.44 -9.84
N GLU A 6 -2.97 9.41 -10.13
CA GLU A 6 -3.04 8.14 -9.44
C GLU A 6 -2.14 8.11 -8.20
N ARG A 7 -2.63 7.48 -7.12
CA ARG A 7 -1.89 7.36 -5.85
C ARG A 7 -0.66 6.43 -5.94
N ASN A 8 -0.61 5.59 -6.97
CA ASN A 8 0.51 4.67 -7.19
C ASN A 8 1.65 5.41 -7.91
N LEU A 9 2.79 5.58 -7.23
CA LEU A 9 3.97 6.29 -7.76
C LEU A 9 4.47 5.72 -9.10
N THR A 10 4.42 4.40 -9.29
CA THR A 10 4.82 3.77 -10.55
C THR A 10 3.89 4.17 -11.69
N ARG A 11 2.58 4.24 -11.43
CA ARG A 11 1.60 4.66 -12.44
C ARG A 11 1.71 6.16 -12.74
N MET A 12 1.96 6.99 -11.72
CA MET A 12 2.29 8.41 -11.89
C MET A 12 3.53 8.60 -12.79
N LEU A 13 4.60 7.83 -12.56
CA LEU A 13 5.81 7.87 -13.37
C LEU A 13 5.54 7.49 -14.83
N LEU A 14 4.78 6.41 -15.07
CA LEU A 14 4.36 6.03 -16.42
C LEU A 14 3.53 7.14 -17.09
N GLY A 15 2.64 7.80 -16.34
CA GLY A 15 1.90 8.96 -16.80
C GLY A 15 2.79 10.12 -17.23
N LEU A 16 3.85 10.40 -16.46
CA LEU A 16 4.83 11.44 -16.77
C LEU A 16 5.65 11.10 -18.02
N LEU A 17 6.07 9.83 -18.17
CA LEU A 17 6.79 9.34 -19.35
C LEU A 17 5.93 9.42 -20.62
N LEU A 18 4.66 9.05 -20.53
CA LEU A 18 3.72 9.18 -21.65
C LEU A 18 3.49 10.65 -22.04
N LEU A 19 3.34 11.54 -21.04
CA LEU A 19 3.18 12.97 -21.30
C LEU A 19 4.44 13.57 -21.95
N SER A 20 5.63 13.19 -21.49
CA SER A 20 6.89 13.63 -22.09
C SER A 20 7.00 13.21 -23.57
N ASN A 21 6.66 11.95 -23.87
CA ASN A 21 6.60 11.49 -25.26
C ASN A 21 5.60 12.30 -26.09
N ALA A 22 4.42 12.60 -25.55
CA ALA A 22 3.44 13.43 -26.24
C ALA A 22 3.96 14.85 -26.53
N ILE A 23 4.68 15.46 -25.59
CA ILE A 23 5.32 16.77 -25.79
C ILE A 23 6.40 16.69 -26.87
N ASN A 24 7.22 15.63 -26.88
CA ASN A 24 8.23 15.44 -27.93
C ASN A 24 7.60 15.32 -29.32
N LEU A 25 6.48 14.60 -29.43
CA LEU A 25 5.72 14.50 -30.68
C LEU A 25 5.05 15.83 -31.07
N LEU A 26 4.58 16.61 -30.08
CA LEU A 26 4.03 17.94 -30.32
C LEU A 26 5.10 18.88 -30.90
N ILE A 27 6.31 18.87 -30.34
CA ILE A 27 7.45 19.65 -30.85
C ILE A 27 7.80 19.20 -32.27
N LEU A 28 7.85 17.89 -32.52
CA LEU A 28 8.13 17.36 -33.85
C LEU A 28 7.08 17.81 -34.88
N THR A 29 5.80 17.78 -34.51
CA THR A 29 4.70 18.20 -35.39
C THR A 29 4.71 19.70 -35.62
N ALA A 30 5.06 20.50 -34.61
CA ALA A 30 5.21 21.95 -34.72
C ALA A 30 6.45 22.36 -35.54
N GLY A 31 7.50 21.52 -35.58
CA GLY A 31 8.74 21.73 -36.33
C GLY A 31 8.60 21.61 -37.86
N GLY A 32 7.41 21.32 -38.37
CA GLY A 32 7.10 21.36 -39.80
C GLY A 32 7.22 20.02 -40.53
N PRO A 33 7.09 20.04 -41.88
CA PRO A 33 7.05 18.83 -42.70
C PRO A 33 8.31 17.97 -42.63
N SER A 34 8.15 16.69 -42.92
CA SER A 34 9.27 15.75 -43.07
C SER A 34 10.24 16.24 -44.14
N GLY A 35 11.49 16.49 -43.75
CA GLY A 35 12.56 16.93 -44.66
C GLY A 35 13.77 16.01 -44.60
N ASN A 36 14.83 16.41 -45.31
CA ASN A 36 16.14 15.79 -45.20
C ASN A 36 16.64 15.85 -43.75
N PRO A 37 17.35 14.83 -43.27
CA PRO A 37 17.98 14.89 -41.95
C PRO A 37 18.94 16.09 -41.90
N PRO A 38 19.00 16.85 -40.79
CA PRO A 38 19.83 18.04 -40.67
C PRO A 38 21.30 17.65 -40.44
N VAL A 39 21.86 16.95 -41.42
CA VAL A 39 23.24 16.52 -41.48
C VAL A 39 23.75 16.90 -42.86
N ARG A 40 24.85 17.67 -42.91
CA ARG A 40 25.41 18.13 -44.18
C ARG A 40 25.71 16.94 -45.09
N GLY A 41 25.31 17.06 -46.35
CA GLY A 41 25.56 16.05 -47.37
C GLY A 41 24.66 14.81 -47.29
N ARG A 42 23.68 14.76 -46.38
CA ARG A 42 22.68 13.69 -46.37
C ARG A 42 21.37 14.15 -46.98
N THR A 43 20.97 13.49 -48.05
CA THR A 43 19.65 13.64 -48.69
C THR A 43 18.85 12.36 -48.46
N SER A 44 17.56 12.49 -48.11
CA SER A 44 16.66 11.37 -47.91
C SER A 44 15.45 11.54 -48.84
N GLY A 45 15.41 10.71 -49.88
CA GLY A 45 14.40 10.82 -50.95
C GLY A 45 14.56 12.07 -51.82
N ASN A 46 13.50 12.40 -52.57
CA ASN A 46 13.44 13.55 -53.47
C ASN A 46 13.04 14.85 -52.75
N ASN A 47 13.29 14.94 -51.44
CA ASN A 47 12.89 16.07 -50.61
C ASN A 47 13.85 17.25 -50.80
N THR A 48 13.29 18.44 -51.01
CA THR A 48 14.06 19.68 -51.22
C THR A 48 14.32 20.44 -49.92
N THR A 49 13.47 20.22 -48.91
CA THR A 49 13.57 20.89 -47.60
C THR A 49 14.31 20.03 -46.57
N THR A 50 15.03 20.68 -45.66
CA THR A 50 15.70 20.03 -44.52
C THR A 50 14.79 20.14 -43.30
N ALA A 51 14.67 19.06 -42.52
CA ALA A 51 13.90 19.08 -41.29
C ALA A 51 14.50 20.09 -40.28
N ASP A 52 13.67 20.73 -39.46
CA ASP A 52 14.12 21.79 -38.56
C ASP A 52 15.16 21.28 -37.54
N PRO A 53 16.42 21.73 -37.61
CA PRO A 53 17.47 21.33 -36.68
C PRO A 53 17.22 21.84 -35.25
N LEU A 54 16.50 22.96 -35.09
CA LEU A 54 16.19 23.54 -33.79
C LEU A 54 15.21 22.63 -33.06
N ALA A 55 14.12 22.22 -33.73
CA ALA A 55 13.15 21.28 -33.16
C ALA A 55 13.80 19.96 -32.73
N GLN A 56 14.73 19.41 -33.52
CA GLN A 56 15.45 18.18 -33.17
C GLN A 56 16.36 18.35 -31.94
N GLY A 57 17.06 19.49 -31.85
CA GLY A 57 17.85 19.83 -30.68
C GLY A 57 17.01 19.93 -29.41
N MET A 58 15.84 20.58 -29.48
CA MET A 58 14.91 20.69 -28.35
C MET A 58 14.36 19.33 -27.91
N ILE A 59 14.04 18.44 -28.84
CA ILE A 59 13.57 17.08 -28.51
C ILE A 59 14.68 16.30 -27.78
N LEU A 60 15.93 16.39 -28.24
CA LEU A 60 17.05 15.70 -27.59
C LEU A 60 17.25 16.19 -26.15
N THR A 61 17.21 17.51 -25.91
CA THR A 61 17.33 18.05 -24.56
C THR A 61 16.16 17.64 -23.67
N ALA A 62 14.94 17.67 -24.20
CA ALA A 62 13.74 17.24 -23.47
C ALA A 62 13.81 15.76 -23.07
N ILE A 63 14.29 14.87 -23.95
CA ILE A 63 14.47 13.45 -23.65
C ILE A 63 15.46 13.25 -22.50
N VAL A 64 16.62 13.91 -22.55
CA VAL A 64 17.66 13.77 -21.52
C VAL A 64 17.17 14.29 -20.16
N ILE A 65 16.50 15.44 -20.13
CA ILE A 65 15.91 15.98 -18.91
C ILE A 65 14.86 15.03 -18.33
N THR A 66 13.98 14.49 -19.19
CA THR A 66 12.96 13.52 -18.75
C THR A 66 13.59 12.26 -18.17
N MET A 67 14.64 11.74 -18.81
CA MET A 67 15.36 10.57 -18.30
C MET A 67 15.98 10.86 -16.92
N GLY A 68 16.59 12.04 -16.74
CA GLY A 68 17.15 12.46 -15.46
C GLY A 68 16.10 12.57 -14.35
N ILE A 69 14.96 13.22 -14.64
CA ILE A 69 13.85 13.33 -13.70
C ILE A 69 13.26 11.95 -13.38
N ALA A 70 13.05 11.10 -14.39
CA ALA A 70 12.51 9.75 -14.20
C ALA A 70 13.44 8.88 -13.34
N ALA A 71 14.75 8.91 -13.60
CA ALA A 71 15.75 8.20 -12.80
C ALA A 71 15.78 8.72 -11.36
N PHE A 72 15.71 10.04 -11.18
CA PHE A 72 15.67 10.66 -9.86
C PHE A 72 14.42 10.26 -9.07
N VAL A 73 13.24 10.38 -9.67
CA VAL A 73 11.97 9.97 -9.04
C VAL A 73 11.97 8.48 -8.73
N LEU A 74 12.49 7.64 -9.62
CA LEU A 74 12.60 6.20 -9.39
C LEU A 74 13.56 5.88 -8.24
N ALA A 75 14.68 6.58 -8.13
CA ALA A 75 15.61 6.43 -7.02
C ALA A 75 14.97 6.85 -5.67
N LEU A 76 14.19 7.93 -5.65
CA LEU A 76 13.42 8.34 -4.48
C LEU A 76 12.34 7.31 -4.12
N ALA A 77 11.62 6.79 -5.11
CA ALA A 77 10.61 5.76 -4.89
C ALA A 77 11.24 4.49 -4.30
N TYR A 78 12.39 4.05 -4.84
CA TYR A 78 13.15 2.92 -4.29
C TYR A 78 13.61 3.20 -2.85
N ARG A 79 14.16 4.38 -2.59
CA ARG A 79 14.59 4.78 -1.24
C ARG A 79 13.42 4.82 -0.25
N SER A 80 12.27 5.37 -0.66
CA SER A 80 11.07 5.41 0.17
C SER A 80 10.56 4.01 0.47
N TYR A 81 10.52 3.12 -0.52
CA TYR A 81 10.14 1.73 -0.32
C TYR A 81 11.07 1.05 0.69
N ARG A 82 12.39 1.23 0.55
CA ARG A 82 13.35 0.68 1.52
C ARG A 82 13.15 1.22 2.93
N LEU A 83 12.86 2.51 3.11
CA LEU A 83 12.66 3.06 4.46
C LEU A 83 11.36 2.56 5.09
N THR A 84 10.26 2.53 4.34
CA THR A 84 8.96 2.08 4.87
C THR A 84 8.90 0.56 5.10
N THR A 85 9.56 -0.24 4.25
CA THR A 85 9.56 -1.71 4.40
C THR A 85 10.58 -2.20 5.43
N VAL A 86 11.63 -1.44 5.73
CA VAL A 86 12.68 -1.83 6.71
C VAL A 86 12.38 -1.31 8.12
N GLU A 87 11.21 -0.70 8.35
CA GLU A 87 10.66 -0.55 9.71
C GLU A 87 10.14 -1.92 10.22
N GLU A 88 10.94 -2.97 10.03
CA GLU A 88 10.78 -4.26 10.69
C GLU A 88 11.39 -4.05 12.08
N VAL A 89 10.57 -3.60 13.02
CA VAL A 89 10.94 -3.56 14.44
C VAL A 89 11.28 -4.99 14.82
N ALA A 90 12.56 -5.27 15.09
CA ALA A 90 12.98 -6.58 15.56
C ALA A 90 12.20 -6.89 16.84
N ASN A 91 11.54 -8.05 16.91
CA ASN A 91 10.88 -8.49 18.14
C ASN A 91 11.94 -8.57 19.23
N ASP A 92 11.87 -7.66 20.21
CA ASP A 92 12.74 -7.69 21.37
C ASP A 92 12.41 -8.97 22.18
N PRO A 93 13.39 -9.66 22.80
CA PRO A 93 13.09 -10.69 23.79
C PRO A 93 12.09 -10.24 24.87
N GLU A 94 12.01 -8.95 25.18
CA GLU A 94 11.01 -8.37 26.09
C GLU A 94 9.58 -8.44 25.53
N ASP A 95 9.34 -8.16 24.24
CA ASP A 95 8.02 -8.29 23.59
C ASP A 95 7.49 -9.74 23.62
N THR A 96 8.41 -10.71 23.53
CA THR A 96 8.05 -12.13 23.64
C THR A 96 7.64 -12.52 25.06
N LYS A 97 8.28 -11.93 26.08
CA LYS A 97 7.90 -12.15 27.48
C LYS A 97 6.55 -11.52 27.81
N VAL A 98 6.33 -10.27 27.40
CA VAL A 98 5.07 -9.56 27.61
C VAL A 98 3.90 -10.30 26.95
N SER A 99 4.09 -10.82 25.73
CA SER A 99 3.04 -11.61 25.06
C SER A 99 2.79 -12.98 25.68
N GLN A 100 3.80 -13.58 26.35
CA GLN A 100 3.61 -14.81 27.13
C GLN A 100 2.91 -14.53 28.46
N GLU A 101 3.29 -13.48 29.17
CA GLU A 101 2.67 -13.05 30.42
C GLU A 101 1.21 -12.63 30.20
N ALA A 102 0.92 -11.91 29.11
CA ALA A 102 -0.45 -11.56 28.74
C ALA A 102 -1.31 -12.81 28.45
N LYS A 103 -0.74 -13.84 27.81
CA LYS A 103 -1.43 -15.12 27.58
C LYS A 103 -1.63 -15.92 28.86
N ALA A 104 -0.65 -15.90 29.76
CA ALA A 104 -0.74 -16.57 31.06
C ALA A 104 -1.81 -15.91 31.95
N ALA A 105 -1.84 -14.57 32.00
CA ALA A 105 -2.86 -13.82 32.72
C ALA A 105 -4.26 -14.09 32.15
N GLN A 106 -4.41 -14.16 30.83
CA GLN A 106 -5.69 -14.53 30.19
C GLN A 106 -6.15 -15.95 30.53
N ALA A 107 -5.22 -16.91 30.58
CA ALA A 107 -5.54 -18.29 30.95
C ALA A 107 -5.96 -18.41 32.43
N ASP A 108 -5.34 -17.65 33.31
CA ASP A 108 -5.72 -17.58 34.73
C ASP A 108 -7.11 -16.92 34.90
N GLU A 109 -7.42 -15.89 34.11
CA GLU A 109 -8.71 -15.19 34.14
C GLU A 109 -9.86 -16.03 33.55
N GLU A 110 -9.63 -16.77 32.45
CA GLU A 110 -10.59 -17.76 31.92
C GLU A 110 -10.82 -18.92 32.89
N ALA A 111 -9.78 -19.37 33.61
CA ALA A 111 -9.91 -20.38 34.64
C ALA A 111 -10.72 -19.89 35.85
N LEU A 112 -10.63 -18.60 36.18
CA LEU A 112 -11.44 -17.97 37.23
C LEU A 112 -12.90 -17.81 36.78
N GLU A 113 -13.18 -17.38 35.55
CA GLU A 113 -14.55 -17.29 35.01
C GLU A 113 -15.24 -18.67 34.91
N GLY A 114 -14.50 -19.72 34.56
CA GLY A 114 -15.02 -21.10 34.51
C GLY A 114 -15.43 -21.68 35.88
N THR A 115 -15.07 -21.03 36.99
CA THR A 115 -15.40 -21.48 38.35
C THR A 115 -16.58 -20.74 38.98
N VAL A 116 -17.20 -19.78 38.29
CA VAL A 116 -18.35 -18.99 38.83
C VAL A 116 -19.72 -19.57 38.42
N ALA A 117 -19.78 -20.71 37.73
CA ALA A 117 -21.03 -21.44 37.49
C ALA A 117 -21.23 -22.60 38.49
N GLU A 118 -22.42 -22.62 39.09
CA GLU A 118 -22.97 -23.65 40.00
C GLU A 118 -22.49 -23.64 41.46
N HIS A 119 -23.00 -22.67 42.24
CA HIS A 119 -23.61 -23.07 43.52
C HIS A 119 -24.97 -23.69 43.17
N PRO A 120 -25.22 -24.98 43.43
CA PRO A 120 -26.57 -25.51 43.37
C PRO A 120 -27.33 -24.97 44.58
N ASP A 121 -28.34 -24.14 44.32
CA ASP A 121 -29.41 -23.87 45.28
C ASP A 121 -30.12 -25.20 45.58
N THR A 122 -29.75 -25.85 46.68
CA THR A 122 -30.53 -26.97 47.23
C THR A 122 -31.71 -26.40 48.02
N ASP A 123 -32.74 -25.97 47.29
CA ASP A 123 -34.10 -25.83 47.81
C ASP A 123 -34.85 -27.15 47.57
N GLU A 124 -34.56 -28.17 48.39
CA GLU A 124 -35.49 -29.29 48.57
C GLU A 124 -36.54 -28.91 49.64
N PRO A 125 -37.85 -29.03 49.35
CA PRO A 125 -38.88 -28.79 50.35
C PRO A 125 -38.95 -29.95 51.36
N ASP A 126 -38.74 -29.64 52.64
CA ASP A 126 -38.83 -30.58 53.76
C ASP A 126 -40.22 -31.27 53.83
N GLU A 127 -40.26 -32.59 53.61
CA GLU A 127 -41.44 -33.45 53.83
C GLU A 127 -41.69 -33.75 55.32
N LEU A 128 -41.92 -32.72 56.16
CA LEU A 128 -42.19 -32.92 57.59
C LEU A 128 -43.51 -32.34 58.13
N ASP A 129 -44.48 -31.97 57.28
CA ASP A 129 -45.81 -31.49 57.74
C ASP A 129 -46.98 -32.46 57.48
N ALA A 130 -46.73 -33.78 57.47
CA ALA A 130 -47.79 -34.78 57.42
C ALA A 130 -47.90 -35.54 58.75
N LEU A 131 -48.33 -34.87 59.82
CA LEU A 131 -48.76 -35.54 61.05
C LEU A 131 -50.23 -35.99 60.94
N PRO A 132 -50.53 -37.29 60.98
CA PRO A 132 -51.90 -37.77 61.13
C PRO A 132 -52.35 -37.59 62.58
N GLY A 133 -53.33 -36.71 62.79
CA GLY A 133 -54.02 -36.58 64.08
C GLY A 133 -54.84 -37.83 64.40
N HIS A 134 -54.44 -38.60 65.41
CA HIS A 134 -55.32 -39.55 66.10
C HIS A 134 -55.18 -39.41 67.63
N GLN A 135 -56.22 -38.78 68.18
CA GLN A 135 -56.85 -38.86 69.51
C GLN A 135 -56.24 -39.77 70.60
N GLY A 136 -56.19 -39.26 71.84
CA GLY A 136 -56.38 -40.11 73.03
C GLY A 136 -55.95 -39.55 74.40
N SER A 137 -56.95 -39.21 75.24
CA SER A 137 -57.04 -39.49 76.69
C SER A 137 -56.20 -38.66 77.70
N ARG A 138 -56.80 -37.68 78.37
CA ARG A 138 -57.46 -37.80 79.69
C ARG A 138 -58.04 -36.47 80.16
#